data_AF-A0A366GFN9-F1
#
_entry.id   AF-A0A366GFN9-F1
#
_cell.length_a   1.000
_cell.length_b   1.000
_cell.length_c   1.000
_cell.angle_alpha   90.00
_cell.angle_beta   90.00
_cell.angle_gamma   90.00
#
_symmetry.space_group_name_H-M   'P 1'
#
loop_
_entity.id
_entity.type
_entity.pdbx_description
1 polymer ?
#
loop_
_entity_poly.entity_id
_entity_poly.type
_entity_poly.pdbx_seq_one_letter_code
_entity_poly.pdbx_strand_id
1 'polypeptide(L)'
;MYLYRVVDSKRDTIDFYLSQTRNHKAAKRFFNKALRSFHVSKPRVITVDKNPFYSMAIAKLKKEKKIPNGIPIRQVKYLNNIVEQDYRFIKKRVRLMLGYKSYKTATFILIGIEAKHMMRKGQIDLQN
;
A
#
# COMPACT_ATOMS: atom_id res chain seq x y z
N MET A 1 -4.75 -5.63 -13.28
CA MET A 1 -4.85 -5.76 -11.81
C MET A 1 -3.67 -5.05 -11.18
N TYR A 2 -3.91 -4.30 -10.11
CA TYR A 2 -2.99 -3.33 -9.53
C TYR A 2 -2.95 -3.51 -8.02
N LEU A 3 -1.75 -3.75 -7.49
CA LEU A 3 -1.52 -3.86 -6.05
C LEU A 3 -1.06 -2.51 -5.52
N TYR A 4 -1.86 -1.95 -4.64
CA TYR A 4 -1.53 -0.79 -3.83
C TYR A 4 -0.91 -1.27 -2.52
N ARG A 5 0.13 -0.58 -2.06
CA ARG A 5 0.86 -0.94 -0.84
C ARG A 5 1.30 0.31 -0.10
N VAL A 6 1.26 0.25 1.22
CA VAL A 6 1.77 1.29 2.10
C VAL A 6 2.73 0.65 3.09
N VAL A 7 3.88 1.30 3.24
CA VAL A 7 4.92 0.90 4.18
C VAL A 7 5.33 2.11 4.98
N ASP A 8 5.79 1.89 6.21
CA ASP A 8 6.31 2.96 7.05
C ASP A 8 7.77 3.29 6.70
N SER A 9 8.37 4.20 7.46
CA SER A 9 9.78 4.58 7.29
C SER A 9 10.78 3.46 7.61
N LYS A 10 10.39 2.48 8.43
CA LYS A 10 11.19 1.28 8.77
C LYS A 10 11.01 0.15 7.75
N ARG A 11 10.25 0.41 6.68
CA ARG A 11 9.88 -0.56 5.63
C ARG A 11 8.88 -1.61 6.13
N ASP A 12 8.19 -1.32 7.22
CA ASP A 12 7.17 -2.20 7.76
C ASP A 12 5.86 -2.08 7.00
N THR A 13 5.17 -3.20 6.79
CA THR A 13 3.97 -3.22 5.95
C THR A 13 2.78 -2.81 6.79
N ILE A 14 2.21 -1.67 6.45
CA ILE A 14 1.03 -1.13 7.13
C ILE A 14 -0.22 -1.81 6.57
N ASP A 15 -0.32 -1.79 5.24
CA ASP A 15 -1.48 -2.31 4.54
C ASP A 15 -1.25 -2.48 3.03
N PHE A 16 -2.08 -3.30 2.41
CA PHE A 16 -2.14 -3.53 0.97
C PHE A 16 -3.58 -3.64 0.46
N TYR A 17 -3.76 -3.38 -0.83
CA TYR A 17 -5.05 -3.47 -1.50
C TYR A 17 -4.89 -3.86 -2.97
N LEU A 18 -5.59 -4.91 -3.37
CA LEU A 18 -5.66 -5.33 -4.76
C LEU A 18 -6.86 -4.68 -5.45
N SER A 19 -6.65 -4.13 -6.64
CA SER A 19 -7.73 -3.59 -7.47
C SER A 19 -7.64 -4.11 -8.89
N GLN A 20 -8.79 -4.27 -9.55
CA GLN A 20 -8.82 -4.59 -10.97
C GLN A 20 -8.38 -3.39 -11.83
N THR A 21 -8.64 -2.16 -11.36
CA THR A 21 -8.41 -0.92 -12.12
C THR A 21 -7.44 0.02 -11.39
N ARG A 22 -6.71 0.83 -12.16
CA ARG A 22 -5.82 1.88 -11.63
C ARG A 22 -6.52 3.22 -11.82
N ASN A 23 -7.32 3.64 -10.84
CA ASN A 23 -8.05 4.90 -10.90
C ASN A 23 -8.11 5.61 -9.54
N HIS A 24 -8.62 6.84 -9.54
CA HIS A 24 -8.72 7.65 -8.33
C HIS A 24 -9.69 7.03 -7.29
N LYS A 25 -10.69 6.25 -7.70
CA LYS A 25 -11.62 5.56 -6.78
C LYS A 25 -10.89 4.47 -6.00
N ALA A 26 -10.10 3.65 -6.68
CA ALA A 26 -9.25 2.61 -6.08
C ALA A 26 -8.20 3.21 -5.15
N ALA A 27 -7.50 4.27 -5.59
CA ALA A 27 -6.54 5.00 -4.77
C ALA A 27 -7.18 5.57 -3.49
N LYS A 28 -8.35 6.21 -3.60
CA LYS A 28 -9.10 6.74 -2.45
C LYS A 28 -9.51 5.63 -1.49
N ARG A 29 -10.03 4.50 -1.99
CA ARG A 29 -10.38 3.33 -1.16
C ARG A 29 -9.15 2.83 -0.40
N PHE A 30 -8.02 2.70 -1.09
CA PHE A 30 -6.77 2.27 -0.49
C PHE A 30 -6.30 3.22 0.62
N PHE A 31 -6.26 4.53 0.39
CA PHE A 31 -5.89 5.49 1.44
C PHE A 31 -6.83 5.44 2.66
N ASN A 32 -8.15 5.31 2.46
CA ASN A 32 -9.07 5.12 3.59
C ASN A 32 -8.75 3.87 4.40
N LYS A 33 -8.42 2.77 3.71
CA LYS A 33 -8.07 1.50 4.36
C LYS A 33 -6.78 1.65 5.17
N ALA A 34 -5.73 2.20 4.55
CA ALA A 34 -4.43 2.43 5.16
C ALA A 34 -4.51 3.34 6.40
N LEU A 35 -5.26 4.44 6.33
CA LEU A 35 -5.40 5.40 7.44
C LEU A 35 -6.26 4.89 8.60
N ARG A 36 -7.07 3.86 8.36
CA ARG A 36 -7.84 3.17 9.42
C ARG A 36 -7.00 2.12 10.15
N SER A 37 -5.82 1.76 9.64
CA SER A 37 -4.94 0.80 10.30
C SER A 37 -4.45 1.38 11.64
N PHE A 38 -4.56 0.60 12.71
CA PHE A 38 -4.26 1.02 14.09
C PHE A 38 -2.86 1.62 14.25
N HIS A 39 -1.89 1.10 13.52
CA HIS A 39 -0.49 1.55 13.55
C HIS A 39 -0.26 2.91 12.85
N VAL A 40 -1.25 3.45 12.13
CA VAL A 40 -1.11 4.63 11.24
C VAL A 40 -2.27 5.60 11.42
N SER A 41 -2.70 5.79 12.66
CA SER A 41 -3.81 6.71 12.99
C SER A 41 -3.52 8.16 12.56
N LYS A 42 -2.24 8.58 12.46
CA LYS A 42 -1.87 9.93 11.97
C LYS A 42 -0.44 10.00 11.41
N PRO A 43 -0.23 9.87 10.09
CA PRO A 43 1.11 9.98 9.51
C PRO A 43 1.63 11.42 9.57
N ARG A 44 2.94 11.60 9.85
CA ARG A 44 3.61 12.91 9.80
C ARG A 44 3.74 13.44 8.37
N VAL A 45 4.00 12.55 7.41
CA VAL A 45 4.20 12.87 5.99
C VAL A 45 3.68 11.70 5.16
N ILE A 46 3.02 11.99 4.04
CA ILE A 46 2.62 10.96 3.06
C ILE A 46 3.51 11.09 1.83
N THR A 47 4.23 10.03 1.49
CA THR A 47 5.05 9.97 0.27
C THR A 47 4.33 9.11 -0.76
N VAL A 48 4.19 9.62 -1.98
CA VAL A 48 3.53 8.92 -3.09
C VAL A 48 4.32 9.08 -4.39
N ASP A 49 4.04 8.21 -5.36
CA ASP A 49 4.52 8.41 -6.72
C ASP A 49 3.83 9.64 -7.38
N LYS A 50 4.34 10.04 -8.54
CA LYS A 50 3.80 11.16 -9.32
C LYS A 50 2.50 10.82 -10.06
N ASN A 51 1.78 9.77 -9.67
CA ASN A 51 0.52 9.42 -10.32
C ASN A 51 -0.59 10.43 -9.96
N PRO A 52 -1.28 11.03 -10.96
CA PRO A 52 -2.31 12.03 -10.72
C PRO A 52 -3.48 11.50 -9.87
N PHE A 53 -3.77 10.20 -9.93
CA PHE A 53 -4.84 9.58 -9.15
C PHE A 53 -4.62 9.68 -7.64
N TYR A 54 -3.37 9.68 -7.17
CA TYR A 54 -3.07 9.83 -5.74
C TYR A 54 -3.31 11.27 -5.28
N SER A 55 -2.85 12.26 -6.04
CA SER A 55 -3.12 13.67 -5.76
C SER A 55 -4.63 13.94 -5.66
N MET A 56 -5.40 13.44 -6.63
CA MET A 56 -6.86 13.57 -6.62
C MET A 56 -7.52 12.86 -5.43
N ALA A 57 -7.06 11.65 -5.09
CA ALA A 57 -7.59 10.90 -3.96
C ALA A 57 -7.31 11.61 -2.63
N ILE A 58 -6.09 12.10 -2.42
CA ILE A 58 -5.70 12.81 -1.20
C ILE A 58 -6.46 14.14 -1.07
N ALA A 59 -6.60 14.91 -2.15
CA ALA A 59 -7.38 16.15 -2.14
C ALA A 59 -8.84 15.91 -1.70
N LYS A 60 -9.48 14.86 -2.23
CA LYS A 60 -10.83 14.45 -1.80
C LYS A 60 -10.87 14.06 -0.32
N LEU A 61 -9.86 13.34 0.17
CA LEU A 61 -9.79 12.91 1.57
C LEU A 61 -9.52 14.04 2.55
N LYS A 62 -8.77 15.07 2.14
CA LYS A 62 -8.61 16.33 2.89
C LYS A 62 -9.95 17.06 3.00
N LYS A 63 -10.70 17.18 1.89
CA LYS A 63 -12.06 17.77 1.90
C LYS A 63 -13.03 17.01 2.82
N GLU A 64 -12.91 15.68 2.88
CA GLU A 64 -13.69 14.81 3.79
C GLU A 64 -13.21 14.81 5.24
N LYS A 65 -12.20 15.62 5.61
CA LYS A 65 -11.57 15.66 6.94
C LYS A 65 -10.99 14.32 7.42
N LYS A 66 -10.74 13.37 6.50
CA LYS A 66 -10.12 12.07 6.82
C LYS A 66 -8.60 12.12 6.85
N ILE A 67 -8.02 13.09 6.15
CA ILE A 67 -6.60 13.44 6.25
C ILE A 67 -6.54 14.88 6.75
N PRO A 68 -5.87 15.15 7.89
CA PRO A 68 -5.63 16.51 8.34
C PRO A 68 -4.95 17.38 7.26
N ASN A 69 -5.44 18.61 7.08
CA ASN A 69 -4.93 19.52 6.05
C ASN A 69 -3.42 19.79 6.19
N GLY A 70 -2.92 19.82 7.43
CA GLY A 70 -1.51 20.07 7.76
C GLY A 70 -0.55 18.93 7.44
N ILE A 71 -1.01 17.76 6.96
CA ILE A 71 -0.09 16.69 6.55
C ILE A 71 0.52 17.03 5.18
N PRO A 72 1.86 17.19 5.09
CA PRO A 72 2.55 17.40 3.83
C PRO A 72 2.55 16.14 2.97
N ILE A 73 2.39 16.34 1.66
CA ILE A 73 2.46 15.29 0.65
C ILE A 73 3.76 15.47 -0.12
N ARG A 74 4.57 14.41 -0.22
CA ARG A 74 5.83 14.42 -0.95
C ARG A 74 5.74 13.53 -2.19
N GLN A 75 6.16 14.06 -3.33
CA GLN A 75 6.22 13.35 -4.62
C GLN A 75 7.65 13.28 -5.12
N VAL A 76 8.47 12.52 -4.39
CA VAL A 76 9.91 12.48 -4.59
C VAL A 76 10.31 11.14 -5.18
N LYS A 77 10.91 11.16 -6.38
CA LYS A 77 11.20 9.95 -7.18
C LYS A 77 11.97 8.89 -6.37
N TYR A 78 13.02 9.29 -5.66
CA TYR A 78 13.90 8.38 -4.94
C TYR A 78 13.31 7.83 -3.64
N LEU A 79 12.32 8.50 -3.02
CA LEU A 79 11.70 7.98 -1.80
C LEU A 79 10.74 6.82 -2.08
N ASN A 80 10.23 6.72 -3.31
CA ASN A 80 9.44 5.57 -3.74
C ASN A 80 10.27 4.29 -3.85
N ASN A 81 11.60 4.39 -3.87
CA ASN A 81 12.49 3.23 -3.89
C ASN A 81 12.18 2.30 -2.71
N ILE A 82 11.81 2.79 -1.53
CA ILE A 82 11.49 1.92 -0.38
C ILE A 82 10.31 0.99 -0.71
N VAL A 83 9.22 1.55 -1.23
CA VAL A 83 8.03 0.80 -1.64
C VAL A 83 8.37 -0.13 -2.80
N GLU A 84 9.11 0.36 -3.79
CA GLU A 84 9.52 -0.44 -4.96
C GLU A 84 10.40 -1.63 -4.57
N GLN A 85 11.34 -1.43 -3.64
CA GLN A 85 12.22 -2.47 -3.14
C GLN A 85 11.43 -3.55 -2.41
N ASP A 86 10.49 -3.14 -1.56
CA ASP A 86 9.62 -4.07 -0.83
C ASP A 86 8.74 -4.90 -1.78
N TYR A 87 8.28 -4.27 -2.85
CA TYR A 87 7.49 -4.90 -3.89
C TYR A 87 8.25 -5.96 -4.71
N ARG A 88 9.59 -5.95 -4.71
CA ARG A 88 10.42 -6.90 -5.49
C ARG A 88 10.17 -8.35 -5.09
N PHE A 89 9.95 -8.62 -3.81
CA PHE A 89 9.66 -9.98 -3.33
C PHE A 89 8.37 -10.54 -3.95
N ILE A 90 7.31 -9.73 -3.99
CA ILE A 90 6.03 -10.10 -4.60
C ILE A 90 6.21 -10.30 -6.10
N LYS A 91 6.84 -9.36 -6.81
CA LYS A 91 7.11 -9.50 -8.26
C LYS A 91 7.84 -10.80 -8.57
N LYS A 92 8.83 -11.18 -7.76
CA LYS A 92 9.58 -12.43 -7.93
C LYS A 92 8.66 -13.65 -7.82
N ARG A 93 7.80 -13.72 -6.80
CA ARG A 93 6.83 -14.81 -6.62
C ARG A 93 5.81 -14.88 -7.76
N VAL A 94 5.22 -13.74 -8.12
CA VAL A 94 4.21 -13.66 -9.19
C VAL A 94 4.77 -14.04 -10.54
N ARG A 95 6.02 -13.65 -10.84
CA ARG A 95 6.70 -14.03 -12.07
C ARG A 95 6.88 -15.54 -12.18
N LEU A 96 7.25 -16.21 -11.08
CA LEU A 96 7.37 -17.68 -11.04
C LEU A 96 6.02 -18.39 -11.22
N MET A 97 4.91 -17.75 -10.82
CA MET A 97 3.55 -18.27 -10.99
C MET A 97 2.94 -17.98 -12.37
N LEU A 98 3.70 -17.35 -13.29
CA LEU A 98 3.22 -16.90 -14.60
C LEU A 98 2.02 -15.94 -14.51
N GLY A 99 2.07 -15.05 -13.50
CA GLY A 99 1.02 -14.08 -13.23
C GLY A 99 -0.22 -14.69 -12.57
N TYR A 100 -1.17 -13.83 -12.23
CA TYR A 100 -2.43 -14.26 -11.64
C TYR A 100 -3.46 -14.61 -12.71
N LYS A 101 -4.18 -15.73 -12.54
CA LYS A 101 -5.19 -16.19 -13.51
C LYS A 101 -6.59 -15.61 -13.26
N SER A 102 -6.92 -15.28 -12.01
CA SER A 102 -8.20 -14.64 -11.66
C SER A 102 -8.02 -13.65 -10.52
N TYR A 103 -8.93 -12.67 -10.41
CA TYR A 103 -8.90 -11.69 -9.32
C TYR A 103 -9.13 -12.33 -7.95
N LYS A 104 -10.06 -13.30 -7.87
CA LYS A 104 -10.36 -14.03 -6.64
C LYS A 104 -9.14 -14.78 -6.14
N THR A 105 -8.53 -15.58 -7.01
CA THR A 105 -7.30 -16.33 -6.69
C THR A 105 -6.15 -15.42 -6.32
N ALA A 106 -5.97 -14.31 -7.05
CA ALA A 106 -4.93 -13.34 -6.75
C ALA A 106 -5.04 -12.73 -5.36
N THR A 107 -6.28 -12.46 -4.92
CA THR A 107 -6.53 -11.90 -3.59
C THR A 107 -6.05 -12.85 -2.50
N PHE A 108 -6.42 -14.13 -2.58
CA PHE A 108 -5.99 -15.15 -1.61
C PHE A 108 -4.47 -15.39 -1.64
N ILE A 109 -3.89 -15.51 -2.84
CA ILE A 109 -2.43 -15.69 -2.98
C ILE A 109 -1.67 -14.50 -2.40
N LEU A 110 -2.11 -13.27 -2.69
CA LEU A 110 -1.46 -12.07 -2.17
C LEU A 110 -1.52 -11.99 -0.65
N ILE A 111 -2.66 -12.32 -0.04
CA ILE A 111 -2.78 -12.36 1.42
C ILE A 111 -1.74 -13.32 2.02
N GLY A 112 -1.60 -14.53 1.47
CA GLY A 112 -0.62 -15.50 1.96
C GLY A 112 0.83 -15.06 1.74
N ILE A 113 1.14 -14.47 0.59
CA ILE A 113 2.48 -13.94 0.30
C ILE A 113 2.84 -12.79 1.24
N GLU A 114 1.91 -11.86 1.48
CA GLU A 114 2.10 -10.71 2.37
C GLU A 114 2.25 -11.16 3.81
N ALA A 115 1.39 -12.06 4.30
CA ALA A 115 1.49 -12.63 5.65
C ALA A 115 2.88 -13.25 5.89
N LYS A 116 3.34 -14.10 4.97
CA LYS A 116 4.68 -14.70 5.04
C LYS A 116 5.80 -13.64 5.00
N HIS A 117 5.61 -12.56 4.26
CA HIS A 117 6.58 -11.47 4.18
C HIS A 117 6.64 -10.67 5.48
N MET A 118 5.49 -10.37 6.09
CA MET A 118 5.38 -9.70 7.39
C MET A 118 5.99 -10.56 8.52
N MET A 119 5.75 -11.87 8.53
CA MET A 119 6.40 -12.81 9.47
C MET A 119 7.92 -12.79 9.33
N ARG A 120 8.44 -12.79 8.09
CA ARG A 120 9.90 -12.73 7.82
C ARG A 120 10.54 -11.43 8.27
N LYS A 121 9.77 -10.35 8.31
CA LYS A 121 10.21 -9.05 8.85
C LYS A 121 10.07 -8.94 10.37
N GLY A 122 9.49 -9.96 11.03
CA GLY A 122 9.20 -9.91 12.47
C GLY A 122 8.07 -8.94 12.83
N GLN A 123 7.20 -8.58 11.89
CA GLN A 123 6.06 -7.66 12.14
C GLN A 123 4.87 -8.33 12.80
N ILE A 124 4.80 -9.65 12.68
CA ILE A 124 3.76 -10.44 13.31
C ILE A 124 4.47 -11.15 14.44
N ASP A 125 4.21 -10.68 15.66
CA ASP A 125 4.61 -11.42 16.85
C ASP A 125 3.65 -12.61 16.96
N LEU A 126 4.17 -13.81 16.77
CA LEU A 126 3.47 -15.06 17.13
C LEU A 126 3.73 -15.36 18.61
N GLN A 127 3.70 -14.33 19.47
CA GLN A 127 3.73 -14.57 20.91
C GLN A 127 2.34 -14.97 21.36
N ASN A 128 2.20 -16.31 21.45
CA ASN A 128 1.36 -17.13 22.35
C ASN A 128 -0.02 -16.59 22.74
#